data_AF-A0A9W7AB11-F1
#
_entry.id   AF-A0A9W7AB11-F1
#
_cell.length_a   1.000
_cell.length_b   1.000
_cell.length_c   1.000
_cell.angle_alpha   90.00
_cell.angle_beta   90.00
_cell.angle_gamma   90.00
#
_symmetry.space_group_name_H-M   'P 1'
#
loop_
_entity.id
_entity.type
_entity.pdbx_description
1 polymer ?
#
loop_
_entity_poly.entity_id
_entity_poly.type
_entity_poly.pdbx_seq_one_letter_code
_entity_poly.pdbx_strand_id
1 'polypeptide(L)'
;MDDDVVKGHMATLSSPSSLEAPDLLKTSITKRKGTLTVIAEYKRKLNAEGFVNDIFEPELMSPVFREFGASATAVMTDKRMGGCDYADLETVAREQEEAKGDVPGPLPVICSDLIVDKVQIARAKACGAGAITLQLGLLGEEK
;
A
#
# COMPACT_ATOMS: atom_id res chain seq x y z
N MET A 1 -40.33 -9.43 -33.23
CA MET A 1 -40.67 -9.11 -31.83
C MET A 1 -39.91 -10.11 -30.96
N ASP A 2 -38.61 -10.25 -31.17
CA ASP A 2 -37.50 -9.40 -30.67
C ASP A 2 -36.87 -10.09 -29.44
N ASP A 3 -36.22 -11.22 -29.69
CA ASP A 3 -35.47 -12.04 -28.73
C ASP A 3 -33.95 -11.92 -28.94
N ASP A 4 -33.50 -10.83 -29.58
CA ASP A 4 -32.10 -10.63 -30.02
C ASP A 4 -31.38 -9.43 -29.37
N VAL A 5 -31.90 -8.88 -28.26
CA VAL A 5 -31.37 -7.65 -27.64
C VAL A 5 -30.65 -7.88 -26.29
N VAL A 6 -30.66 -9.10 -25.72
CA VAL A 6 -30.03 -9.35 -24.39
C VAL A 6 -28.78 -10.22 -24.47
N LYS A 7 -28.03 -10.15 -25.58
CA LYS A 7 -26.84 -11.00 -25.81
C LYS A 7 -25.53 -10.26 -26.03
N GLY A 8 -25.44 -9.01 -25.58
CA GLY A 8 -24.26 -8.19 -25.84
C GLY A 8 -23.86 -7.26 -24.70
N HIS A 9 -23.49 -7.78 -23.53
CA HIS A 9 -22.71 -7.03 -22.53
C HIS A 9 -21.89 -7.93 -21.56
N MET A 10 -21.44 -9.10 -21.99
CA MET A 10 -20.31 -9.77 -21.32
C MET A 10 -19.13 -9.79 -22.28
N ALA A 11 -18.52 -8.62 -22.43
CA ALA A 11 -17.19 -8.52 -22.98
C ALA A 11 -16.27 -9.42 -22.14
N THR A 12 -15.71 -10.40 -22.82
CA THR A 12 -14.64 -11.27 -22.36
C THR A 12 -13.61 -10.42 -21.61
N LEU A 13 -13.51 -10.61 -20.30
CA LEU A 13 -12.35 -10.16 -19.53
C LEU A 13 -11.16 -10.96 -20.05
N SER A 14 -10.54 -10.48 -21.13
CA SER A 14 -9.23 -10.93 -21.52
C SER A 14 -8.31 -10.67 -20.34
N SER A 15 -7.80 -11.73 -19.74
CA SER A 15 -6.72 -11.64 -18.75
C SER A 15 -5.65 -10.71 -19.32
N PRO A 16 -5.30 -9.59 -18.67
CA PRO A 16 -4.10 -8.88 -19.08
C PRO A 16 -2.94 -9.85 -18.82
N SER A 17 -2.34 -10.33 -19.92
CA SER A 17 -1.04 -10.97 -19.91
C SER A 17 -0.04 -9.91 -19.45
N SER A 18 0.12 -9.72 -18.15
CA SER A 18 1.15 -8.85 -17.61
C SER A 18 2.47 -9.59 -17.72
N LEU A 19 3.28 -9.19 -18.68
CA LEU A 19 4.72 -9.35 -18.62
C LEU A 19 5.16 -8.61 -17.34
N GLU A 20 5.19 -9.32 -16.22
CA GLU A 20 5.29 -8.74 -14.88
C GLU A 20 6.66 -8.09 -14.73
N ALA A 21 6.69 -6.76 -14.63
CA ALA A 21 7.81 -6.06 -14.03
C ALA A 21 8.13 -6.77 -12.69
N PRO A 22 9.41 -6.95 -12.33
CA PRO A 22 9.75 -7.59 -11.07
C PRO A 22 9.00 -6.91 -9.94
N ASP A 23 8.32 -7.70 -9.10
CA ASP A 23 7.63 -7.21 -7.92
C ASP A 23 8.61 -6.35 -7.11
N LEU A 24 8.42 -5.03 -7.22
CA LEU A 24 9.32 -4.03 -6.65
C LEU A 24 9.38 -4.17 -5.14
N LEU A 25 8.26 -4.53 -4.51
CA LEU A 25 8.21 -4.76 -3.08
C LEU A 25 9.05 -5.97 -2.72
N LYS A 26 8.79 -7.13 -3.34
CA LYS A 26 9.54 -8.36 -3.07
C LYS A 26 11.03 -8.13 -3.23
N THR A 27 11.44 -7.53 -4.35
CA THR A 27 12.84 -7.27 -4.66
C THR A 27 13.49 -6.33 -3.62
N SER A 28 12.76 -5.30 -3.19
CA SER A 28 13.28 -4.32 -2.22
C SER A 28 13.44 -4.90 -0.82
N ILE A 29 12.54 -5.80 -0.39
CA ILE A 29 12.56 -6.36 0.97
C ILE A 29 13.42 -7.62 1.11
N THR A 30 13.66 -8.36 0.01
CA THR A 30 14.52 -9.55 0.02
C THR A 30 15.98 -9.19 -0.23
N LYS A 31 16.71 -8.85 0.84
CA LYS A 31 18.15 -8.54 0.77
C LYS A 31 19.02 -9.76 1.16
N ARG A 32 20.33 -9.63 0.92
CA ARG A 32 21.32 -10.68 1.24
C ARG A 32 21.33 -10.98 2.75
N LYS A 33 21.64 -12.23 3.09
CA LYS A 33 21.82 -12.67 4.48
C LYS A 33 22.85 -11.77 5.19
N GLY A 34 22.53 -11.34 6.40
CA GLY A 34 23.37 -10.43 7.19
C GLY A 34 23.08 -8.94 6.98
N THR A 35 22.05 -8.58 6.21
CA THR A 35 21.57 -7.20 6.08
C THR A 35 20.23 -7.02 6.78
N LEU A 36 19.96 -5.80 7.27
CA LEU A 36 18.66 -5.43 7.84
C LEU A 36 17.82 -4.74 6.75
N THR A 37 16.60 -5.22 6.57
CA THR A 37 15.57 -4.56 5.75
C THR A 37 14.62 -3.84 6.70
N VAL A 38 14.38 -2.55 6.45
CA VAL A 38 13.44 -1.74 7.24
C VAL A 38 12.25 -1.37 6.37
N ILE A 39 11.04 -1.62 6.87
CA ILE A 39 9.79 -1.03 6.36
C ILE A 39 9.42 0.08 7.34
N ALA A 40 9.43 1.33 6.87
CA ALA A 40 9.10 2.48 7.71
C ALA A 40 7.58 2.72 7.69
N GLU A 41 6.93 2.62 8.85
CA GLU A 41 5.48 2.80 8.97
C GLU A 41 5.14 4.22 9.43
N TYR A 42 4.32 4.92 8.64
CA TYR A 42 3.69 6.17 9.02
C TYR A 42 2.40 5.92 9.81
N LYS A 43 2.34 6.47 11.02
CA LYS A 43 1.15 6.51 11.87
C LYS A 43 1.22 7.70 12.83
N ARG A 44 0.10 8.39 13.03
CA ARG A 44 -0.04 9.50 13.98
C ARG A 44 -0.42 9.03 15.40
N LYS A 45 -0.87 7.79 15.56
CA LYS A 45 -1.31 7.23 16.85
C LYS A 45 -0.49 6.01 17.24
N LEU A 46 -0.07 5.98 18.50
CA LEU A 46 0.53 4.82 19.16
C LEU A 46 -0.55 4.14 19.99
N ASN A 47 -1.30 3.22 19.40
CA ASN A 47 -2.26 2.33 20.09
C ASN A 47 -2.94 2.97 21.34
N ALA A 48 -2.78 2.36 22.52
CA ALA A 48 -3.38 2.78 23.79
C ALA A 48 -2.69 3.99 24.44
N GLU A 49 -1.59 4.47 23.87
CA GLU A 49 -0.68 5.46 24.45
C GLU A 49 -0.92 6.89 23.90
N GLY A 50 -1.82 7.04 22.93
CA GLY A 50 -2.26 8.33 22.40
C GLY A 50 -1.61 8.70 21.06
N PHE A 51 -1.60 9.99 20.72
CA PHE A 51 -1.01 10.49 19.48
C PHE A 51 0.50 10.69 19.63
N VAL A 52 1.23 10.49 18.53
CA VAL A 52 2.65 10.86 18.41
C VAL A 52 2.70 12.39 18.39
N ASN A 53 3.38 12.97 19.37
CA ASN A 53 3.63 14.42 19.38
C ASN A 53 4.59 14.79 18.24
N ASP A 54 4.34 15.94 17.61
CA ASP A 54 5.23 16.55 16.61
C ASP A 54 5.55 15.68 15.39
N ILE A 55 4.63 14.79 14.98
CA ILE A 55 4.76 14.07 13.72
C ILE A 55 4.53 15.00 12.54
N PHE A 56 5.48 15.03 11.60
CA PHE A 56 5.30 15.79 10.36
C PHE A 56 4.18 15.20 9.49
N GLU A 57 3.63 16.04 8.64
CA GLU A 57 2.67 15.62 7.61
C GLU A 57 3.27 14.54 6.69
N PRO A 58 2.44 13.62 6.13
CA PRO A 58 2.91 12.46 5.38
C PRO A 58 3.77 12.84 4.17
N GLU A 59 3.43 13.93 3.50
CA GLU A 59 4.20 14.51 2.38
C GLU A 59 5.62 14.95 2.78
N LEU A 60 5.83 15.35 4.04
CA LEU A 60 7.16 15.70 4.55
C LEU A 60 7.90 14.47 5.09
N MET A 61 7.18 13.48 5.65
CA MET A 61 7.79 12.29 6.22
C MET A 61 8.17 11.24 5.18
N SER A 62 7.41 11.12 4.10
CA SER A 62 7.64 10.16 3.01
C SER A 62 9.06 10.22 2.41
N PRO A 63 9.62 11.39 2.04
CA PRO A 63 10.99 11.46 1.53
C PRO A 63 12.02 11.11 2.61
N VAL A 64 11.78 11.47 3.89
CA VAL A 64 12.67 11.14 5.00
C VAL A 64 12.85 9.62 5.14
N PHE A 65 11.79 8.83 4.99
CA PHE A 65 11.92 7.36 5.01
C PHE A 65 12.86 6.84 3.91
N ARG A 66 12.75 7.41 2.71
CA ARG A 66 13.59 7.06 1.56
C ARG A 66 15.05 7.47 1.78
N GLU A 67 15.28 8.71 2.21
CA GLU A 67 16.60 9.28 2.47
C GLU A 67 17.38 8.53 3.55
N PHE A 68 16.67 8.03 4.57
CA PHE A 68 17.28 7.27 5.66
C PHE A 68 17.32 5.75 5.42
N GLY A 69 17.06 5.31 4.18
CA GLY A 69 17.36 3.95 3.73
C GLY A 69 16.28 2.90 4.03
N ALA A 70 15.04 3.31 4.25
CA ALA A 70 13.93 2.36 4.25
C ALA A 70 13.88 1.60 2.91
N SER A 71 13.40 0.37 2.94
CA SER A 71 13.26 -0.48 1.74
C SER A 71 11.81 -0.52 1.25
N ALA A 72 10.86 -0.16 2.10
CA ALA A 72 9.49 0.13 1.74
C ALA A 72 8.93 1.11 2.78
N THR A 73 7.81 1.74 2.44
CA THR A 73 7.01 2.49 3.41
C THR A 73 5.64 1.85 3.56
N ALA A 74 5.09 1.92 4.77
CA ALA A 74 3.73 1.51 5.06
C ALA A 74 2.95 2.68 5.66
N VAL A 75 1.65 2.76 5.40
CA VAL A 75 0.76 3.74 6.04
C VAL A 75 -0.33 2.99 6.78
N MET A 76 -0.47 3.25 8.09
CA MET A 76 -1.52 2.64 8.93
C MET A 76 -2.86 3.37 8.75
N THR A 77 -3.63 2.95 7.74
CA THR A 77 -4.84 3.65 7.28
C THR A 77 -6.08 3.45 8.16
N ASP A 78 -6.01 2.60 9.20
CA ASP A 78 -7.08 2.52 10.21
C ASP A 78 -6.96 3.74 11.15
N LYS A 79 -7.88 4.71 10.98
CA LYS A 79 -8.00 5.91 11.83
C LYS A 79 -7.98 5.62 13.33
N ARG A 80 -8.55 4.49 13.76
CA ARG A 80 -8.66 4.14 15.18
C ARG A 80 -7.33 3.67 15.74
N MET A 81 -6.53 2.99 14.92
CA MET A 81 -5.25 2.37 15.31
C MET A 81 -4.07 3.30 15.04
N GLY A 82 -3.97 3.83 13.83
CA GLY A 82 -2.84 4.65 13.37
C GLY A 82 -3.13 6.14 13.32
N GLY A 83 -4.39 6.58 13.44
CA GLY A 83 -4.73 8.00 13.33
C GLY A 83 -4.54 8.58 11.91
N CYS A 84 -4.30 7.72 10.92
CA CYS A 84 -4.19 8.08 9.50
C CYS A 84 -5.36 7.48 8.71
N ASP A 85 -5.45 7.82 7.43
CA ASP A 85 -6.43 7.25 6.51
C ASP A 85 -5.92 7.06 5.07
N TYR A 86 -6.84 6.71 4.18
CA TYR A 86 -6.53 6.47 2.77
C TYR A 86 -6.06 7.74 2.03
N ALA A 87 -6.35 8.95 2.53
CA ALA A 87 -5.82 10.18 1.96
C ALA A 87 -4.35 10.38 2.34
N ASP A 88 -3.95 9.99 3.57
CA ASP A 88 -2.53 9.93 3.93
C ASP A 88 -1.79 8.92 3.05
N LEU A 89 -2.39 7.74 2.80
CA LEU A 89 -1.83 6.73 1.88
C LEU A 89 -1.64 7.26 0.46
N GLU A 90 -2.65 7.92 -0.09
CA GLU A 90 -2.60 8.55 -1.41
C GLU A 90 -1.53 9.64 -1.48
N THR A 91 -1.38 10.43 -0.42
CA THR A 91 -0.34 11.47 -0.32
C THR A 91 1.06 10.86 -0.38
N VAL A 92 1.32 9.81 0.41
CA VAL A 92 2.59 9.07 0.39
C VAL A 92 2.83 8.42 -0.98
N ALA A 93 1.81 7.79 -1.57
CA ALA A 93 1.94 7.15 -2.87
C ALA A 93 2.26 8.16 -3.98
N ARG A 94 1.62 9.33 -3.97
CA ARG A 94 1.89 10.42 -4.92
C ARG A 94 3.31 10.94 -4.76
N GLU A 95 3.78 11.16 -3.53
CA GLU A 95 5.17 11.60 -3.29
C GLU A 95 6.18 10.58 -3.83
N GLN A 96 5.98 9.29 -3.58
CA GLN A 96 6.88 8.25 -4.10
C GLN A 96 6.78 8.13 -5.63
N GLU A 97 5.62 8.38 -6.23
CA GLU A 97 5.49 8.44 -7.70
C GLU A 97 6.31 9.59 -8.29
N GLU A 98 6.25 10.78 -7.67
CA GLU A 98 7.02 11.96 -8.07
C GLU A 98 8.54 11.70 -7.94
N ALA A 99 8.96 10.88 -6.98
CA ALA A 99 10.36 10.53 -6.72
C ALA A 99 10.97 9.48 -7.66
N LYS A 100 10.29 9.02 -8.72
CA LYS A 100 10.80 8.01 -9.66
C LYS A 100 12.14 8.36 -10.34
N GLY A 101 12.48 9.65 -10.41
CA GLY A 101 13.75 10.15 -10.95
C GLY A 101 14.83 10.44 -9.90
N ASP A 102 14.50 10.30 -8.61
CA ASP A 102 15.37 10.73 -7.52
C ASP A 102 16.44 9.68 -7.16
N VAL A 103 17.46 10.14 -6.45
CA VAL A 103 18.47 9.28 -5.82
C VAL A 103 18.63 9.72 -4.36
N PRO A 104 18.23 8.89 -3.37
CA PRO A 104 17.59 7.58 -3.50
C PRO A 104 16.22 7.64 -4.19
N GLY A 105 15.89 6.57 -4.95
CA GLY A 105 14.65 6.42 -5.71
C GLY A 105 13.49 5.85 -4.88
N PRO A 106 12.29 5.72 -5.47
CA PRO A 106 11.05 5.63 -4.71
C PRO A 106 10.92 4.32 -3.93
N LEU A 107 10.18 4.39 -2.83
CA LEU A 107 9.86 3.23 -2.00
C LEU A 107 8.54 2.58 -2.46
N PRO A 108 8.47 1.24 -2.50
CA PRO A 108 7.19 0.55 -2.53
C PRO A 108 6.31 0.97 -1.36
N VAL A 109 5.04 1.27 -1.65
CA VAL A 109 4.06 1.73 -0.66
C VAL A 109 3.11 0.60 -0.28
N ILE A 110 2.97 0.35 1.02
CA ILE A 110 2.11 -0.68 1.60
C ILE A 110 0.94 -0.02 2.32
N CYS A 111 -0.28 -0.47 2.02
CA CYS A 111 -1.46 -0.15 2.82
C CYS A 111 -1.51 -1.09 4.04
N SER A 112 -1.17 -0.57 5.21
CA SER A 112 -1.31 -1.25 6.49
C SER A 112 -2.72 -0.97 7.01
N ASP A 113 -3.58 -1.98 7.01
CA ASP A 113 -4.99 -1.87 7.44
C ASP A 113 -5.51 -3.25 7.89
N LEU A 114 -6.65 -3.22 8.57
CA LEU A 114 -7.44 -4.38 8.90
C LEU A 114 -8.29 -4.83 7.70
N ILE A 115 -7.65 -5.48 6.72
CA ILE A 115 -8.33 -5.93 5.51
C ILE A 115 -9.21 -7.16 5.80
N VAL A 116 -10.52 -6.99 5.66
CA VAL A 116 -11.53 -8.06 5.81
C VAL A 116 -12.42 -8.21 4.57
N ASP A 117 -12.41 -7.22 3.66
CA ASP A 117 -13.21 -7.23 2.44
C ASP A 117 -12.39 -6.81 1.20
N LYS A 118 -12.74 -7.36 0.03
CA LYS A 118 -12.10 -7.06 -1.25
C LYS A 118 -12.24 -5.58 -1.67
N VAL A 119 -13.28 -4.89 -1.21
CA VAL A 119 -13.46 -3.44 -1.43
C VAL A 119 -12.29 -2.66 -0.84
N GLN A 120 -11.75 -3.09 0.31
CA GLN A 120 -10.56 -2.43 0.90
C GLN A 120 -9.32 -2.65 0.05
N ILE A 121 -9.16 -3.82 -0.56
CA ILE A 121 -8.06 -4.12 -1.48
C ILE A 121 -8.13 -3.20 -2.71
N ALA A 122 -9.34 -3.08 -3.31
CA ALA A 122 -9.56 -2.20 -4.45
C ALA A 122 -9.29 -0.73 -4.08
N ARG A 123 -9.71 -0.30 -2.90
CA ARG A 123 -9.44 1.05 -2.39
C ARG A 123 -7.96 1.31 -2.17
N ALA A 124 -7.23 0.40 -1.53
CA ALA A 124 -5.79 0.50 -1.34
C ALA A 124 -5.06 0.63 -2.68
N LYS A 125 -5.46 -0.17 -3.68
CA LYS A 125 -4.91 -0.09 -5.03
C LYS A 125 -5.19 1.24 -5.71
N ALA A 126 -6.42 1.76 -5.57
CA ALA A 126 -6.80 3.06 -6.11
C ALA A 126 -6.00 4.22 -5.50
N CYS A 127 -5.64 4.13 -4.22
CA CYS A 127 -4.76 5.08 -3.53
C CYS A 127 -3.26 4.87 -3.84
N GLY A 128 -2.90 3.98 -4.78
CA GLY A 128 -1.52 3.78 -5.23
C GLY A 128 -0.72 2.76 -4.42
N ALA A 129 -1.33 1.98 -3.52
CA ALA A 129 -0.60 0.94 -2.80
C ALA A 129 -0.11 -0.17 -3.75
N GLY A 130 1.15 -0.58 -3.56
CA GLY A 130 1.76 -1.74 -4.22
C GLY A 130 1.43 -3.06 -3.51
N ALA A 131 1.10 -3.01 -2.22
CA ALA A 131 0.68 -4.17 -1.44
C ALA A 131 -0.22 -3.79 -0.27
N ILE A 132 -0.82 -4.81 0.36
CA ILE A 132 -1.66 -4.70 1.55
C ILE A 132 -1.13 -5.64 2.65
N THR A 133 -1.50 -5.36 3.89
CA THR A 133 -1.32 -6.30 5.00
C THR A 133 -2.53 -7.21 5.14
N LEU A 134 -2.28 -8.49 5.45
CA LEU A 134 -3.32 -9.47 5.75
C LEU A 134 -3.07 -10.09 7.13
N GLN A 135 -4.09 -10.13 7.98
CA GLN A 135 -4.01 -10.75 9.30
C GLN A 135 -4.69 -12.11 9.27
N LEU A 136 -3.90 -13.19 9.39
CA LEU A 136 -4.41 -14.56 9.30
C LEU A 136 -5.54 -14.85 10.29
N GLY A 137 -5.47 -14.31 11.51
CA GLY A 137 -6.50 -14.49 12.54
C GLY A 137 -7.87 -13.88 12.20
N LEU A 138 -7.96 -13.01 11.18
CA LEU A 138 -9.21 -12.38 10.77
C LEU A 138 -9.80 -12.96 9.48
N LEU A 139 -8.97 -13.59 8.66
CA LEU A 139 -9.42 -14.13 7.37
C LEU A 139 -10.15 -15.47 7.50
N GLY A 140 -10.01 -16.16 8.64
CA GLY A 140 -10.57 -17.49 8.85
C GLY A 140 -9.89 -18.55 7.99
N GLU A 141 -10.30 -19.80 8.16
CA GLU A 141 -9.89 -20.88 7.27
C GLU A 141 -10.67 -20.85 5.96
N GLU A 142 -10.01 -21.23 4.87
CA GLU A 142 -10.69 -21.51 3.61
C GLU A 142 -11.65 -22.70 3.83
N LYS A 143 -12.94 -22.51 3.53
CA LYS A 143 -13.98 -23.54 3.68
C LYS A 143 -14.07 -24.44 2.45
#